data_AF-A0A954M0T0-F1
#
_entry.id   AF-A0A954M0T0-F1
#
_cell.length_a   1.000
_cell.length_b   1.000
_cell.length_c   1.000
_cell.angle_alpha   90.00
_cell.angle_beta   90.00
_cell.angle_gamma   90.00
#
_symmetry.space_group_name_H-M   'P 1'
#
loop_
_entity.id
_entity.type
_entity.pdbx_description
1 polymer ?
#
loop_
_entity_poly.entity_id
_entity_poly.type
_entity_poly.pdbx_seq_one_letter_code
_entity_poly.pdbx_strand_id
1 'polypeptide(L)'
;MISNSWIVLLIGVAMILTPPATHAANEASETIERTTEISLSEQQWLTINESVDRALRFLITPQDRDGSFQTFQTGQPGVTSLCVLAFLSRGHVPGEGPYGDELTRAINFVLSK
;
A
#
# COMPACT_ATOMS: atom_id res chain seq x y z
N MET A 1 62.09 -19.67 -5.46
CA MET A 1 61.29 -20.02 -4.26
C MET A 1 61.15 -18.77 -3.40
N ILE A 2 60.14 -17.94 -3.66
CA ILE A 2 59.77 -16.82 -2.78
C ILE A 2 58.36 -17.19 -2.31
N SER A 3 58.21 -17.54 -1.04
CA SER A 3 56.92 -17.88 -0.44
C SER A 3 56.08 -16.61 -0.34
N ASN A 4 54.92 -16.56 -0.98
CA ASN A 4 53.96 -15.46 -0.93
C ASN A 4 53.20 -15.40 0.42
N SER A 5 53.90 -15.66 1.53
CA SER A 5 53.37 -15.66 2.90
C SER A 5 52.85 -14.29 3.36
N TRP A 6 53.18 -13.21 2.64
CA TRP A 6 52.68 -11.86 2.94
C TRP A 6 51.22 -11.66 2.52
N ILE A 7 50.72 -12.39 1.51
CA ILE A 7 49.33 -12.27 1.03
C ILE A 7 48.35 -12.80 2.08
N VAL A 8 48.70 -13.91 2.76
CA VAL A 8 47.85 -14.49 3.82
C VAL A 8 47.82 -13.58 5.06
N LEU A 9 48.93 -12.90 5.35
CA LEU A 9 49.01 -11.90 6.42
C LEU A 9 48.16 -10.66 6.12
N LEU A 10 48.11 -10.19 4.86
CA LEU A 10 47.26 -9.06 4.48
C LEU A 10 45.76 -9.40 4.54
N ILE A 11 45.37 -10.60 4.16
CA ILE A 11 43.97 -11.05 4.28
C ILE A 11 43.59 -11.21 5.76
N GLY A 12 44.48 -11.78 6.59
CA GLY A 12 44.26 -11.93 8.03
C GLY A 12 44.15 -10.61 8.80
N VAL A 13 44.92 -9.58 8.41
CA VAL A 13 44.84 -8.24 9.02
C VAL A 13 43.59 -7.48 8.56
N ALA A 14 43.19 -7.62 7.28
CA ALA A 14 41.97 -7.01 6.77
C ALA A 14 40.70 -7.56 7.45
N MET A 15 40.74 -8.82 7.90
CA MET A 15 39.61 -9.48 8.57
C MET A 15 39.41 -9.02 10.03
N ILE A 16 40.44 -8.46 10.68
CA ILE A 16 40.38 -7.98 12.07
C ILE A 16 40.03 -6.48 12.13
N LEU A 17 40.17 -5.75 11.02
CA LEU A 17 40.00 -4.29 10.94
C LEU A 17 38.74 -3.85 10.18
N THR A 18 37.68 -4.66 10.15
CA THR A 18 36.38 -4.19 9.68
C THR A 18 35.67 -3.51 10.86
N PRO A 19 35.46 -2.17 10.83
CA PRO A 19 34.70 -1.53 11.89
C PRO A 19 33.28 -2.12 11.93
N PRO A 20 32.67 -2.25 13.12
CA PRO A 20 31.32 -2.84 13.28
C PRO A 20 30.25 -2.12 12.45
N ALA A 21 30.50 -0.87 12.06
CA ALA A 21 29.63 -0.08 11.18
C ALA A 21 29.55 -0.61 9.73
N THR A 22 30.58 -1.32 9.24
CA THR A 22 30.61 -1.82 7.84
C THR A 22 29.68 -3.00 7.63
N HIS A 23 29.53 -3.87 8.63
CA HIS A 23 28.59 -4.99 8.59
C HIS A 23 27.14 -4.49 8.64
N ALA A 24 26.84 -3.54 9.54
CA ALA A 24 25.52 -2.92 9.63
C ALA A 24 25.12 -2.15 8.35
N ALA A 25 26.06 -1.44 7.71
CA ALA A 25 25.81 -0.75 6.45
C ALA A 25 25.57 -1.73 5.28
N ASN A 26 26.28 -2.86 5.26
CA ASN A 26 26.12 -3.89 4.23
C ASN A 26 24.77 -4.62 4.37
N GLU A 27 24.38 -4.97 5.61
CA GLU A 27 23.06 -5.55 5.91
C GLU A 27 21.91 -4.59 5.60
N ALA A 28 22.10 -3.29 5.87
CA ALA A 28 21.11 -2.26 5.55
C ALA A 28 20.92 -2.08 4.04
N SER A 29 22.02 -2.02 3.26
CA SER A 29 21.93 -1.95 1.79
C SER A 29 21.27 -3.19 1.18
N GLU A 30 21.63 -4.39 1.67
CA GLU A 30 21.07 -5.67 1.20
C GLU A 30 19.59 -5.87 1.60
N THR A 31 19.14 -5.19 2.67
CA THR A 31 17.73 -5.15 3.09
C THR A 31 16.92 -4.18 2.23
N ILE A 32 17.50 -3.03 1.87
CA ILE A 32 16.86 -2.03 1.00
C ILE A 32 16.69 -2.59 -0.42
N GLU A 33 17.70 -3.27 -0.99
CA GLU A 33 17.60 -3.90 -2.32
C GLU A 33 16.53 -5.01 -2.36
N ARG A 34 16.43 -5.86 -1.32
CA ARG A 34 15.36 -6.87 -1.21
C ARG A 34 13.95 -6.29 -1.11
N THR A 35 13.81 -5.08 -0.57
CA THR A 35 12.51 -4.42 -0.47
C THR A 35 12.07 -3.85 -1.83
N THR A 36 13.01 -3.58 -2.73
CA THR A 36 12.73 -3.02 -4.07
C THR A 36 12.31 -4.05 -5.12
N GLU A 37 12.41 -5.36 -4.84
CA GLU A 37 12.07 -6.44 -5.78
C GLU A 37 10.62 -6.98 -5.66
N ILE A 38 9.70 -6.25 -5.03
CA ILE A 38 8.27 -6.63 -5.10
C ILE A 38 7.71 -6.22 -6.47
N SER A 39 8.11 -6.94 -7.52
CA SER A 39 7.59 -6.80 -8.89
C SER A 39 6.50 -7.84 -9.13
N LEU A 40 5.24 -7.44 -8.99
CA LEU A 40 4.11 -8.27 -9.39
C LEU A 40 4.06 -8.40 -10.91
N SER A 41 3.68 -9.58 -11.41
CA SER A 41 3.38 -9.79 -12.82
C SER A 41 2.15 -8.98 -13.24
N GLU A 42 2.03 -8.72 -14.55
CA GLU A 42 0.86 -8.03 -15.11
C GLU A 42 -0.46 -8.75 -14.76
N GLN A 43 -0.47 -10.09 -14.78
CA GLN A 43 -1.63 -10.89 -14.41
C GLN A 43 -2.03 -10.72 -12.94
N GLN A 44 -1.05 -10.60 -12.03
CA GLN A 44 -1.30 -10.35 -10.62
C GLN A 44 -1.93 -8.96 -10.41
N TRP A 45 -1.43 -7.94 -11.11
CA TRP A 45 -2.01 -6.60 -11.09
C TRP A 45 -3.47 -6.58 -11.57
N LEU A 46 -3.76 -7.25 -12.68
CA LEU A 46 -5.13 -7.36 -13.20
C LEU A 46 -6.07 -8.02 -12.18
N THR A 47 -5.63 -9.12 -11.57
CA THR A 47 -6.41 -9.84 -10.55
C THR A 47 -6.71 -8.96 -9.32
N ILE A 48 -5.76 -8.14 -8.90
CA ILE A 48 -5.93 -7.18 -7.80
C ILE A 48 -6.96 -6.12 -8.18
N ASN A 49 -6.83 -5.51 -9.36
CA ASN A 49 -7.76 -4.49 -9.84
C ASN A 49 -9.19 -5.03 -9.93
N GLU A 50 -9.37 -6.21 -10.50
CA GLU A 50 -10.69 -6.87 -10.55
C GLU A 50 -11.26 -7.14 -9.16
N SER A 51 -10.42 -7.51 -8.20
CA SER A 51 -10.84 -7.74 -6.82
C SER A 51 -11.25 -6.44 -6.12
N VAL A 52 -10.53 -5.34 -6.35
CA VAL A 52 -10.91 -4.00 -5.88
C VAL A 52 -12.23 -3.56 -6.49
N ASP A 53 -12.41 -3.72 -7.80
CA ASP A 53 -13.63 -3.31 -8.50
C ASP A 53 -14.85 -4.14 -8.02
N ARG A 54 -14.67 -5.42 -7.73
CA ARG A 54 -15.71 -6.26 -7.08
C ARG A 54 -16.04 -5.78 -5.67
N ALA A 55 -15.02 -5.42 -4.88
CA ALA A 55 -15.22 -4.93 -3.52
C ALA A 55 -16.00 -3.61 -3.51
N LEU A 56 -15.69 -2.68 -4.42
CA LEU A 56 -16.43 -1.42 -4.55
C LEU A 56 -17.88 -1.63 -4.97
N ARG A 57 -18.14 -2.56 -5.91
CA ARG A 57 -19.51 -2.92 -6.30
C ARG A 57 -20.30 -3.52 -5.14
N PHE A 58 -19.66 -4.33 -4.31
CA PHE A 58 -20.29 -4.83 -3.09
C PHE A 58 -20.55 -3.69 -2.11
N LEU A 59 -19.57 -2.81 -1.91
CA LEU A 59 -19.61 -1.72 -0.95
C LEU A 59 -20.77 -0.75 -1.20
N ILE A 60 -21.16 -0.53 -2.46
CA ILE A 60 -22.26 0.37 -2.81
C ILE A 60 -23.66 -0.22 -2.54
N THR A 61 -23.77 -1.54 -2.35
CA THR A 61 -25.07 -2.23 -2.24
C THR A 61 -25.89 -1.80 -0.99
N PRO A 62 -25.31 -1.69 0.22
CA PRO A 62 -26.05 -1.30 1.42
C PRO A 62 -26.08 0.22 1.67
N GLN A 63 -26.35 1.04 0.65
CA GLN A 63 -26.54 2.48 0.83
C GLN A 63 -27.99 2.80 1.22
N ASP A 64 -28.18 3.54 2.30
CA ASP A 64 -29.49 4.02 2.73
C ASP A 64 -29.96 5.23 1.90
N ARG A 65 -31.27 5.52 1.97
CA ARG A 65 -31.89 6.59 1.17
C ARG A 65 -31.35 7.99 1.47
N ASP A 66 -30.81 8.20 2.66
CA ASP A 66 -30.18 9.45 3.08
C ASP A 66 -28.75 9.62 2.56
N GLY A 67 -28.19 8.59 1.90
CA GLY A 67 -26.84 8.57 1.35
C GLY A 67 -25.81 7.90 2.25
N SER A 68 -26.15 7.58 3.50
CA SER A 68 -25.25 6.88 4.42
C SER A 68 -25.05 5.42 4.02
N PHE A 69 -23.87 4.86 4.33
CA PHE A 69 -23.63 3.42 4.20
C PHE A 69 -23.99 2.74 5.52
N GLN A 70 -24.70 1.62 5.47
CA GLN A 70 -25.21 0.94 6.67
C GLN A 70 -24.09 0.57 7.65
N THR A 71 -24.20 1.07 8.89
CA THR A 71 -23.28 0.78 10.00
C THR A 71 -23.92 1.21 11.33
N PHE A 72 -23.19 1.07 12.44
CA PHE A 72 -23.60 1.60 13.74
C PHE A 72 -23.64 3.13 13.70
N GLN A 73 -24.61 3.74 14.40
CA GLN A 73 -24.75 5.19 14.46
C GLN A 73 -23.51 5.90 15.02
N THR A 74 -22.80 5.28 15.96
CA THR A 74 -21.53 5.78 16.51
C THR A 74 -20.39 5.81 15.50
N GLY A 75 -20.49 5.04 14.41
CA GLY A 75 -19.52 5.05 13.32
C GLY A 75 -19.79 6.14 12.28
N GLN A 76 -20.95 6.79 12.30
CA GLN A 76 -21.30 7.85 11.36
C GLN A 76 -20.85 9.23 11.86
N PRO A 77 -20.47 10.15 10.94
CA PRO A 77 -20.37 9.98 9.49
C PRO A 77 -19.08 9.28 9.02
N GLY A 78 -18.17 8.94 9.93
CA GLY A 78 -16.82 8.47 9.62
C GLY A 78 -16.76 7.26 8.68
N VAL A 79 -17.60 6.25 8.90
CA VAL A 79 -17.68 5.06 8.03
C VAL A 79 -18.11 5.46 6.62
N THR A 80 -19.15 6.28 6.48
CA THR A 80 -19.59 6.78 5.16
C THR A 80 -18.48 7.57 4.46
N SER A 81 -17.74 8.41 5.20
CA SER A 81 -16.60 9.16 4.64
C SER A 81 -15.48 8.25 4.13
N LEU A 82 -15.17 7.16 4.85
CA LEU A 82 -14.17 6.17 4.41
C LEU A 82 -14.63 5.40 3.18
N CYS A 83 -15.92 5.06 3.11
CA CYS A 83 -16.49 4.45 1.90
C CYS A 83 -16.31 5.38 0.70
N VAL A 84 -16.69 6.65 0.81
CA VAL A 84 -16.48 7.66 -0.24
C VAL A 84 -15.00 7.74 -0.64
N LEU A 85 -14.08 7.79 0.33
CA LEU A 85 -12.65 7.87 0.06
C LEU A 85 -12.12 6.66 -0.73
N ALA A 86 -12.65 5.46 -0.50
CA ALA A 86 -12.27 4.28 -1.26
C ALA A 86 -12.63 4.41 -2.76
N PHE A 87 -13.81 4.95 -3.06
CA PHE A 87 -14.23 5.21 -4.44
C PHE A 87 -13.39 6.32 -5.11
N LEU A 88 -13.15 7.42 -4.39
CA LEU A 88 -12.32 8.52 -4.90
C LEU A 88 -10.89 8.06 -5.18
N SER A 89 -10.32 7.23 -4.30
CA SER A 89 -8.98 6.65 -4.48
C SER A 89 -8.88 5.76 -5.72
N ARG A 90 -9.98 5.13 -6.14
CA ARG A 90 -10.05 4.34 -7.39
C ARG A 90 -10.27 5.20 -8.64
N GLY A 91 -10.57 6.50 -8.46
CA GLY A 91 -10.79 7.48 -9.52
C GLY A 91 -12.26 7.72 -9.88
N HIS A 92 -13.21 7.21 -9.08
CA HIS A 92 -14.61 7.55 -9.26
C HIS A 92 -14.90 8.95 -8.72
N VAL A 93 -15.78 9.70 -9.38
CA VAL A 93 -16.12 11.07 -9.00
C VAL A 93 -17.62 11.24 -8.79
N PRO A 94 -18.05 12.16 -7.91
CA PRO A 94 -19.48 12.43 -7.71
C PRO A 94 -20.12 13.04 -8.95
N GLY A 95 -21.35 12.63 -9.27
CA GLY A 95 -22.12 13.15 -10.40
C GLY A 95 -21.74 12.57 -11.77
N GLU A 96 -20.73 11.70 -11.84
CA GLU A 96 -20.34 11.05 -13.10
C GLU A 96 -20.13 9.54 -12.94
N GLY A 97 -20.31 8.82 -14.04
CA GLY A 97 -20.06 7.39 -14.10
C GLY A 97 -21.05 6.55 -13.27
N PRO A 98 -20.74 5.25 -13.08
CA PRO A 98 -21.71 4.28 -12.54
C PRO A 98 -21.99 4.43 -11.03
N TYR A 99 -21.19 5.21 -10.30
CA TYR A 99 -21.36 5.45 -8.86
C TYR A 99 -21.60 6.93 -8.54
N GLY A 100 -21.80 7.77 -9.56
CA GLY A 100 -21.83 9.23 -9.41
C GLY A 100 -22.97 9.71 -8.52
N ASP A 101 -24.17 9.17 -8.69
CA ASP A 101 -25.35 9.55 -7.91
C ASP A 101 -25.23 9.08 -6.46
N GLU A 102 -24.76 7.85 -6.24
CA GLU A 102 -24.52 7.26 -4.92
C GLU A 102 -23.48 8.07 -4.14
N LEU A 103 -22.36 8.42 -4.79
CA LEU A 103 -21.31 9.24 -4.19
C LEU A 103 -21.79 10.65 -3.88
N THR A 104 -22.61 11.24 -4.75
CA THR A 104 -23.20 12.56 -4.50
C THR A 104 -24.08 12.54 -3.25
N ARG A 105 -24.94 11.52 -3.11
CA ARG A 105 -25.77 11.35 -1.90
C ARG A 105 -24.92 11.14 -0.64
N ALA A 106 -23.89 10.30 -0.72
CA ALA A 106 -23.01 10.02 0.41
C ALA A 106 -22.24 11.26 0.88
N ILE A 107 -21.75 12.07 -0.06
CA ILE A 107 -21.07 13.33 0.27
C ILE A 107 -22.06 14.31 0.89
N ASN A 108 -23.26 14.44 0.35
CA ASN A 108 -24.31 15.30 0.94
C ASN A 108 -24.68 14.84 2.35
N PHE A 109 -24.74 13.54 2.61
CA PHE A 109 -24.92 13.01 3.96
C PHE A 109 -23.79 13.46 4.90
N VAL A 110 -22.52 13.29 4.50
CA VAL A 110 -21.36 13.68 5.30
C VAL A 110 -21.36 15.19 5.58
N LEU A 111 -21.67 16.02 4.57
CA LEU A 111 -21.72 17.48 4.72
C LEU A 111 -22.90 17.98 5.56
N SER A 112 -23.88 17.13 5.85
CA SER A 112 -25.05 17.49 6.68
C SER A 112 -24.81 17.33 8.18
N LYS A 113 -23.61 16.88 8.59
CA LYS A 113 -23.28 16.48 9.96
C LYS A 113 -22.39 17.47 10.69
#